data_AF-A0A8T4ZQ57-F1
#
_entry.id   AF-A0A8T4ZQ57-F1
#
_cell.length_a   1.000
_cell.length_b   1.000
_cell.length_c   1.000
_cell.angle_alpha   90.00
_cell.angle_beta   90.00
_cell.angle_gamma   90.00
#
_symmetry.space_group_name_H-M   'P 1'
#
loop_
_entity.id
_entity.type
_entity.pdbx_description
1 polymer ?
#
loop_
_entity_poly.entity_id
_entity_poly.type
_entity_poly.pdbx_seq_one_letter_code
_entity_poly.pdbx_strand_id
1 'polypeptide(L)'
;MKTFSNIKRLIQSHVQRRPLMRAVDVYKLLYQGVFGVGHILGEDAFERLKAEALRLNLNDYSDEPLLEDVSVDGSIVRVNLRPYISKGLPIESLYSAMVKSSAQGNAKEFRLLWNAFRELVDSKKLEFDLAEIADLDELTKFEDIPPVRHSNIYREAYKPSYRVVERRLIEAVINSRSIYLNQPQS
;
A
#
# COMPACT_ATOMS: atom_id res chain seq x y z
N MET A 1 12.00 7.43 -19.31
CA MET A 1 11.41 8.74 -18.91
C MET A 1 10.05 8.63 -18.21
N LYS A 2 9.04 7.92 -18.74
CA LYS A 2 7.70 7.84 -18.10
C LYS A 2 7.72 7.14 -16.72
N THR A 3 8.40 5.99 -16.62
CA THR A 3 8.53 5.24 -15.34
C THR A 3 9.18 6.07 -14.24
N PHE A 4 10.28 6.77 -14.53
CA PHE A 4 10.97 7.69 -13.61
C PHE A 4 10.08 8.82 -13.07
N SER A 5 9.30 9.45 -13.95
CA SER A 5 8.42 10.55 -13.53
C SER A 5 7.26 10.04 -12.66
N ASN A 6 6.75 8.85 -12.98
CA ASN A 6 5.64 8.25 -12.23
C ASN A 6 6.09 7.70 -10.87
N ILE A 7 7.24 7.02 -10.78
CA ILE A 7 7.78 6.55 -9.49
C ILE A 7 8.12 7.73 -8.57
N LYS A 8 8.72 8.80 -9.12
CA LYS A 8 8.96 10.02 -8.34
C LYS A 8 7.66 10.58 -7.77
N ARG A 9 6.62 10.73 -8.61
CA ARG A 9 5.31 11.25 -8.18
C ARG A 9 4.70 10.37 -7.09
N LEU A 10 4.72 9.05 -7.27
CA LEU A 10 4.23 8.08 -6.30
C LEU A 10 4.95 8.25 -4.96
N ILE A 11 6.28 8.18 -4.93
CA ILE A 11 7.06 8.31 -3.69
C ILE A 11 6.84 9.69 -3.04
N GLN A 12 6.84 10.77 -3.82
CA GLN A 12 6.60 12.12 -3.30
C GLN A 12 5.23 12.26 -2.65
N SER A 13 4.17 11.68 -3.21
CA SER A 13 2.84 11.71 -2.59
C SER A 13 2.83 10.98 -1.23
N HIS A 14 3.59 9.89 -1.09
CA HIS A 14 3.73 9.20 0.19
C HIS A 14 4.57 9.98 1.19
N VAL A 15 5.68 10.58 0.77
CA VAL A 15 6.54 11.43 1.62
C VAL A 15 5.80 12.66 2.11
N GLN A 16 4.99 13.32 1.27
CA GLN A 16 4.18 14.47 1.68
C GLN A 16 3.21 14.12 2.82
N ARG A 17 2.62 12.93 2.79
CA ARG A 17 1.73 12.43 3.86
C ARG A 17 2.49 11.85 5.04
N ARG A 18 3.69 11.33 4.82
CA ARG A 18 4.56 10.70 5.82
C ARG A 18 5.99 11.26 5.74
N PRO A 19 6.27 12.46 6.27
CA PRO A 19 7.60 13.07 6.20
C PRO A 19 8.71 12.27 6.91
N LEU A 20 8.35 11.40 7.86
CA LEU A 20 9.29 10.54 8.60
C LEU A 20 9.50 9.16 7.92
N MET A 21 9.00 9.00 6.70
CA MET A 21 9.17 7.79 5.90
C MET A 21 10.65 7.57 5.57
N ARG A 22 11.14 6.35 5.78
CA ARG A 22 12.53 5.95 5.51
C ARG A 22 12.67 5.13 4.24
N ALA A 23 13.90 4.83 3.82
CA ALA A 23 14.15 4.05 2.61
C ALA A 23 13.51 2.65 2.70
N VAL A 24 13.49 2.01 3.87
CA VAL A 24 12.81 0.72 4.09
C VAL A 24 11.29 0.81 3.87
N ASP A 25 10.69 1.96 4.15
CA ASP A 25 9.27 2.19 3.93
C ASP A 25 8.98 2.39 2.43
N VAL A 26 9.92 2.96 1.68
CA VAL A 26 9.86 3.06 0.20
C VAL A 26 10.02 1.67 -0.42
N TYR A 27 10.98 0.87 0.06
CA TYR A 27 11.12 -0.52 -0.35
C TYR A 27 9.79 -1.25 -0.16
N LYS A 28 9.18 -1.15 1.03
CA LYS A 28 7.89 -1.80 1.31
C LYS A 28 6.77 -1.30 0.41
N LEU A 29 6.73 -0.01 0.12
CA LEU A 29 5.75 0.58 -0.80
C LEU A 29 5.86 -0.04 -2.20
N LEU A 30 7.07 -0.03 -2.78
CA LEU A 30 7.31 -0.62 -4.10
C LEU A 30 7.06 -2.12 -4.09
N TYR A 31 7.39 -2.79 -2.99
CA TYR A 31 7.16 -4.22 -2.81
C TYR A 31 5.68 -4.53 -2.89
N GLN A 32 4.84 -3.78 -2.17
CA GLN A 32 3.39 -3.94 -2.23
C GLN A 32 2.81 -3.58 -3.60
N GLY A 33 3.39 -2.60 -4.29
CA GLY A 33 2.99 -2.25 -5.66
C GLY A 33 3.24 -3.37 -6.67
N VAL A 34 4.33 -4.12 -6.52
CA VAL A 34 4.71 -5.19 -7.45
C VAL A 34 4.13 -6.55 -7.04
N PHE A 35 4.27 -6.92 -5.75
CA PHE A 35 3.90 -8.24 -5.23
C PHE A 35 2.52 -8.27 -4.54
N GLY A 36 1.83 -7.13 -4.46
CA GLY A 36 0.49 -7.04 -3.90
C GLY A 36 0.40 -7.49 -2.43
N VAL A 37 -0.64 -8.26 -2.12
CA VAL A 37 -0.92 -8.78 -0.76
C VAL A 37 0.13 -9.81 -0.32
N GLY A 38 0.85 -10.44 -1.26
CA GLY A 38 1.59 -11.67 -1.02
C GLY A 38 0.63 -12.79 -0.58
N HIS A 39 0.87 -14.03 -1.00
CA HIS A 39 -0.04 -15.17 -0.79
C HIS A 39 -0.15 -15.67 0.67
N ILE A 40 -0.13 -14.79 1.68
CA ILE A 40 -0.19 -15.16 3.10
C ILE A 40 -1.52 -14.72 3.71
N LEU A 41 -2.63 -15.18 3.12
CA LEU A 41 -3.91 -15.25 3.83
C LEU A 41 -3.96 -16.61 4.52
N GLY A 42 -3.49 -16.68 5.76
CA GLY A 42 -3.67 -17.86 6.62
C GLY A 42 -5.14 -18.05 7.02
N GLU A 43 -5.46 -19.20 7.61
CA GLU A 43 -6.83 -19.60 8.00
C GLU A 43 -7.55 -18.51 8.83
N ASP A 44 -6.82 -17.81 9.71
CA ASP A 44 -7.37 -16.75 10.57
C ASP A 44 -7.26 -15.33 9.97
N ALA A 45 -6.99 -15.18 8.67
CA ALA A 45 -6.80 -13.85 8.08
C ALA A 45 -8.05 -12.98 8.16
N PHE A 46 -9.24 -13.57 7.99
CA PHE A 46 -10.50 -12.85 8.11
C PHE A 46 -10.79 -12.41 9.55
N GLU A 47 -10.66 -13.32 10.51
CA GLU A 47 -10.91 -13.02 11.93
C GLU A 47 -9.93 -11.97 12.48
N ARG A 48 -8.65 -12.01 12.05
CA ARG A 48 -7.68 -10.96 12.41
C ARG A 48 -8.06 -9.60 11.83
N LEU A 49 -8.52 -9.55 10.57
CA LEU A 49 -8.99 -8.31 9.96
C LEU A 49 -10.21 -7.75 10.71
N LYS A 50 -11.17 -8.62 11.07
CA LYS A 50 -12.36 -8.23 11.83
C LYS A 50 -12.01 -7.71 13.23
N ALA A 51 -11.13 -8.42 13.94
CA ALA A 51 -10.66 -8.01 15.27
C ALA A 51 -9.87 -6.69 15.22
N GLU A 52 -9.06 -6.47 14.18
CA GLU A 52 -8.39 -5.18 13.95
C GLU A 52 -9.43 -4.08 13.74
N ALA A 53 -10.38 -4.28 12.82
CA ALA A 53 -11.43 -3.31 12.49
C ALA A 53 -12.21 -2.86 13.74
N LEU A 54 -12.55 -3.78 14.65
CA LEU A 54 -13.26 -3.47 15.90
C LEU A 54 -12.43 -2.66 16.91
N ARG A 55 -11.10 -2.72 16.84
CA ARG A 55 -10.19 -2.03 17.77
C ARG A 55 -9.71 -0.68 17.26
N LEU A 56 -9.98 -0.35 16.00
CA LEU A 56 -9.56 0.92 15.42
C LEU A 56 -10.36 2.08 16.00
N ASN A 57 -9.66 3.09 16.52
CA ASN A 57 -10.26 4.38 16.79
C ASN A 57 -10.48 5.12 15.45
N LEU A 58 -11.74 5.28 15.05
CA LEU A 58 -12.12 5.91 13.79
C LEU A 58 -11.90 7.43 13.77
N ASN A 59 -11.72 8.05 14.95
CA ASN A 59 -11.41 9.47 15.09
C ASN A 59 -9.90 9.77 14.95
N ASP A 60 -9.05 8.75 15.00
CA ASP A 60 -7.62 8.93 14.73
C ASP A 60 -7.41 9.04 13.21
N TYR A 61 -6.53 9.95 12.77
CA TYR A 61 -6.12 10.09 11.36
C TYR A 61 -7.30 10.30 10.39
N SER A 62 -8.20 11.24 10.69
CA SER A 62 -9.42 11.54 9.92
C SER A 62 -9.20 11.89 8.45
N ASP A 63 -7.98 12.33 8.10
CA ASP A 63 -7.64 12.80 6.75
C ASP A 63 -6.98 11.71 5.89
N GLU A 64 -6.97 10.46 6.36
CA GLU A 64 -6.55 9.30 5.56
C GLU A 64 -7.48 9.13 4.35
N PRO A 65 -6.95 9.09 3.12
CA PRO A 65 -7.76 8.83 1.94
C PRO A 65 -8.25 7.39 1.97
N LEU A 66 -9.44 7.11 1.42
CA LEU A 66 -9.96 5.74 1.36
C LEU A 66 -9.00 4.80 0.60
N LEU A 67 -8.48 5.28 -0.54
CA LEU A 67 -7.56 4.56 -1.40
C LEU A 67 -6.26 5.36 -1.57
N GLU A 68 -5.13 4.67 -1.55
CA GLU A 68 -3.81 5.21 -1.90
C GLU A 68 -3.15 4.32 -2.95
N ASP A 69 -2.65 4.92 -4.04
CA ASP A 69 -1.88 4.19 -5.03
C ASP A 69 -0.60 3.64 -4.41
N VAL A 70 -0.24 2.39 -4.76
CA VAL A 70 1.06 1.82 -4.39
C VAL A 70 1.83 1.24 -5.57
N SER A 71 1.16 1.01 -6.70
CA SER A 71 1.81 0.73 -7.97
C SER A 71 1.89 1.97 -8.85
N VAL A 72 2.87 1.96 -9.76
CA VAL A 72 3.20 3.09 -10.63
C VAL A 72 2.15 3.33 -11.72
N ASP A 73 1.40 2.28 -12.05
CA ASP A 73 0.29 2.26 -13.01
C ASP A 73 -1.09 2.44 -12.33
N GLY A 74 -1.14 2.53 -10.99
CA GLY A 74 -2.37 2.67 -10.20
C GLY A 74 -3.24 1.41 -10.14
N SER A 75 -2.77 0.26 -10.64
CA SER A 75 -3.52 -1.00 -10.62
C SER A 75 -3.63 -1.61 -9.21
N ILE A 76 -2.66 -1.34 -8.33
CA ILE A 76 -2.64 -1.79 -6.94
C ILE A 76 -2.73 -0.60 -6.00
N VAL A 77 -3.60 -0.72 -4.99
CA VAL A 77 -3.88 0.32 -4.00
C VAL A 77 -3.83 -0.23 -2.57
N ARG A 78 -3.57 0.66 -1.61
CA ARG A 78 -3.90 0.45 -0.19
C ARG A 78 -5.31 0.98 0.08
N VAL A 79 -6.13 0.17 0.74
CA VAL A 79 -7.42 0.56 1.31
C VAL A 79 -7.20 0.87 2.79
N ASN A 80 -7.30 2.14 3.19
CA ASN A 80 -7.16 2.52 4.59
C ASN A 80 -8.40 2.08 5.38
N LEU A 81 -8.19 1.32 6.47
CA LEU A 81 -9.29 0.67 7.18
C LEU A 81 -10.18 1.66 7.91
N ARG A 82 -9.62 2.73 8.49
CA ARG A 82 -10.40 3.75 9.21
C ARG A 82 -11.45 4.40 8.30
N PRO A 83 -11.10 5.06 7.17
CA PRO A 83 -12.10 5.65 6.28
C PRO A 83 -13.02 4.60 5.63
N TYR A 84 -12.54 3.36 5.42
CA TYR A 84 -13.38 2.27 4.91
C TYR A 84 -14.53 1.93 5.87
N ILE A 85 -14.20 1.77 7.15
CA ILE A 85 -15.16 1.47 8.22
C ILE A 85 -16.05 2.68 8.51
N SER A 86 -15.50 3.90 8.54
CA SER A 86 -16.29 5.13 8.75
C SER A 86 -17.33 5.37 7.65
N LYS A 87 -17.06 4.90 6.42
CA LYS A 87 -18.05 4.87 5.33
C LYS A 87 -19.05 3.71 5.44
N GLY A 88 -18.91 2.85 6.45
CA GLY A 88 -19.73 1.65 6.69
C GLY A 88 -19.54 0.53 5.68
N LEU A 89 -18.43 0.51 4.93
CA LEU A 89 -18.22 -0.49 3.88
C LEU A 89 -18.00 -1.89 4.52
N PRO A 90 -18.55 -2.98 3.96
CA PRO A 90 -18.49 -4.29 4.60
C PRO A 90 -17.08 -4.90 4.59
N ILE A 91 -16.57 -5.29 5.76
CA ILE A 91 -15.22 -5.90 5.91
C ILE A 91 -15.11 -7.21 5.12
N GLU A 92 -16.20 -7.96 4.99
CA GLU A 92 -16.32 -9.18 4.18
C GLU A 92 -16.01 -8.90 2.71
N SER A 93 -16.46 -7.74 2.21
CA SER A 93 -16.23 -7.33 0.82
C SER A 93 -14.78 -6.94 0.58
N LEU A 94 -14.16 -6.24 1.55
CA LEU A 94 -12.72 -5.97 1.53
C LEU A 94 -11.92 -7.27 1.54
N TYR A 95 -12.27 -8.21 2.42
CA TYR A 95 -11.60 -9.51 2.50
C TYR A 95 -11.73 -10.29 1.19
N SER A 96 -12.92 -10.31 0.59
CA SER A 96 -13.12 -10.94 -0.73
C SER A 96 -12.26 -10.29 -1.81
N ALA A 97 -12.13 -8.96 -1.81
CA ALA A 97 -11.23 -8.25 -2.73
C ALA A 97 -9.75 -8.60 -2.49
N MET A 98 -9.34 -8.76 -1.23
CA MET A 98 -7.98 -9.21 -0.89
C MET A 98 -7.70 -10.63 -1.40
N VAL A 99 -8.62 -11.57 -1.17
CA VAL A 99 -8.48 -12.98 -1.61
C VAL A 99 -8.41 -13.07 -3.14
N LYS A 100 -9.22 -12.26 -3.83
CA LYS A 100 -9.26 -12.23 -5.30
C LYS A 100 -8.11 -11.46 -5.94
N SER A 101 -7.38 -10.65 -5.16
CA SER A 101 -6.23 -9.91 -5.66
C SER A 101 -5.09 -10.90 -5.89
N SER A 102 -4.73 -11.10 -7.15
CA SER A 102 -3.62 -11.97 -7.55
C SER A 102 -2.51 -11.10 -8.09
N ALA A 103 -1.51 -10.81 -7.26
CA ALA A 103 -0.27 -10.21 -7.73
C ALA A 103 0.79 -11.30 -7.87
N GLN A 104 1.02 -11.76 -9.09
CA GLN A 104 2.22 -12.53 -9.42
C GLN A 104 3.34 -11.52 -9.64
N GLY A 105 3.87 -10.97 -8.55
CA GLY A 105 4.86 -9.91 -8.63
C GLY A 105 6.14 -10.37 -9.32
N ASN A 106 6.75 -9.46 -10.07
CA ASN A 106 7.92 -9.74 -10.89
C ASN A 106 9.17 -9.14 -10.25
N ALA A 107 10.12 -9.99 -9.83
CA ALA A 107 11.37 -9.56 -9.23
C ALA A 107 12.19 -8.62 -10.14
N LYS A 108 12.13 -8.81 -11.47
CA LYS A 108 12.75 -7.90 -12.44
C LYS A 108 12.08 -6.52 -12.43
N GLU A 109 10.76 -6.47 -12.34
CA GLU A 109 10.02 -5.22 -12.24
C GLU A 109 10.36 -4.48 -10.95
N PHE A 110 10.35 -5.18 -9.81
CA PHE A 110 10.75 -4.57 -8.54
C PHE A 110 12.17 -3.99 -8.61
N ARG A 111 13.14 -4.74 -9.15
CA ARG A 111 14.51 -4.24 -9.33
C ARG A 111 14.58 -2.99 -10.21
N LEU A 112 13.78 -2.92 -11.28
CA LEU A 112 13.70 -1.72 -12.12
C LEU A 112 13.16 -0.52 -11.34
N LEU A 113 12.10 -0.70 -10.54
CA LEU A 113 11.55 0.37 -9.72
C LEU A 113 12.52 0.80 -8.61
N TRP A 114 13.16 -0.16 -7.95
CA TRP A 114 14.16 0.12 -6.92
C TRP A 114 15.36 0.90 -7.49
N ASN A 115 15.88 0.49 -8.65
CA ASN A 115 16.96 1.24 -9.33
C ASN A 115 16.53 2.65 -9.70
N ALA A 116 15.31 2.83 -10.20
CA ALA A 116 14.79 4.16 -10.50
C ALA A 116 14.65 5.03 -9.24
N PHE A 117 14.29 4.45 -8.09
CA PHE A 117 14.31 5.15 -6.81
C PHE A 117 15.73 5.55 -6.42
N ARG A 118 16.71 4.66 -6.51
CA ARG A 118 18.13 4.96 -6.21
C ARG A 118 18.66 6.11 -7.06
N GLU A 119 18.44 6.05 -8.37
CA GLU A 119 18.85 7.13 -9.28
C GLU A 119 18.20 8.49 -8.93
N LEU A 120 16.96 8.49 -8.42
CA LEU A 120 16.31 9.72 -7.94
C LEU A 120 16.97 10.27 -6.67
N VAL A 121 17.50 9.42 -5.80
CA VAL A 121 18.25 9.84 -4.60
C VAL A 121 19.65 10.32 -4.99
N ASP A 122 20.37 9.57 -5.83
CA ASP A 122 21.70 9.95 -6.33
C ASP A 122 21.69 11.30 -7.06
N SER A 123 20.63 11.56 -7.83
CA SER A 123 20.41 12.84 -8.53
C SER A 123 19.79 13.94 -7.65
N LYS A 124 19.69 13.73 -6.33
CA LYS A 124 19.13 14.66 -5.33
C LYS A 124 17.71 15.13 -5.65
N LYS A 125 16.92 14.30 -6.32
CA LYS A 125 15.49 14.55 -6.61
C LYS A 125 14.58 14.05 -5.50
N LEU A 126 15.09 13.17 -4.65
CA LEU A 126 14.50 12.67 -3.41
C LEU A 126 15.60 12.65 -2.33
N GLU A 127 15.23 12.93 -1.08
CA GLU A 127 16.17 12.97 0.04
C GLU A 127 15.94 11.76 0.94
N PHE A 128 16.89 10.83 0.94
CA PHE A 128 16.88 9.61 1.75
C PHE A 128 18.31 9.24 2.17
N ASP A 129 18.43 8.46 3.25
CA ASP A 129 19.71 7.98 3.74
C ASP A 129 20.32 6.95 2.77
N LEU A 130 21.47 7.30 2.19
CA LEU A 130 22.21 6.44 1.26
C LEU A 130 22.73 5.16 1.92
N ALA A 131 23.07 5.19 3.21
CA ALA A 131 23.53 4.00 3.93
C ALA A 131 22.39 2.99 4.07
N GLU A 132 21.18 3.45 4.42
CA GLU A 132 20.00 2.58 4.50
C GLU A 132 19.63 1.99 3.13
N ILE A 133 19.80 2.74 2.05
CA ILE A 133 19.59 2.26 0.68
C ILE A 133 20.60 1.15 0.33
N ALA A 134 21.87 1.33 0.68
CA ALA A 134 22.91 0.34 0.44
C ALA A 134 22.64 -0.98 1.19
N ASP A 135 22.13 -0.92 2.42
CA ASP A 135 21.73 -2.12 3.16
C ASP A 135 20.56 -2.85 2.47
N LEU A 136 19.58 -2.10 1.93
CA LEU A 136 18.42 -2.65 1.23
C LEU A 136 18.77 -3.20 -0.16
N ASP A 137 19.85 -2.74 -0.79
CA ASP A 137 20.33 -3.26 -2.07
C ASP A 137 20.65 -4.75 -1.99
N GLU A 138 21.17 -5.22 -0.86
CA GLU A 138 21.45 -6.64 -0.65
C GLU A 138 20.19 -7.50 -0.75
N LEU A 139 19.03 -6.99 -0.30
CA LEU A 139 17.74 -7.69 -0.41
C LEU A 139 17.26 -7.83 -1.86
N THR A 140 17.66 -6.90 -2.74
CA THR A 140 17.21 -6.92 -4.14
C THR A 140 17.93 -7.96 -5.00
N LYS A 141 19.04 -8.51 -4.49
CA LYS A 141 19.86 -9.52 -5.17
C LYS A 141 19.29 -10.93 -5.08
N PHE A 142 18.36 -11.18 -4.16
CA PHE A 142 17.68 -12.47 -4.04
C PHE A 142 16.80 -12.75 -5.27
N GLU A 143 16.67 -14.03 -5.62
CA GLU A 143 15.76 -14.49 -6.67
C GLU A 143 14.32 -14.15 -6.29
N ASP A 144 13.92 -14.60 -5.10
CA ASP A 144 12.70 -14.18 -4.42
C ASP A 144 13.00 -13.00 -3.50
N ILE A 145 12.53 -11.82 -3.92
CA ILE A 145 12.77 -10.58 -3.18
C ILE A 145 12.02 -10.66 -1.84
N PRO A 146 12.71 -10.51 -0.69
CA PRO A 146 12.10 -10.68 0.61
C PRO A 146 11.22 -9.48 0.97
N PRO A 147 10.06 -9.69 1.60
CA PRO A 147 9.23 -8.61 2.13
C PRO A 147 9.87 -8.01 3.39
N VAL A 148 9.73 -6.69 3.56
CA VAL A 148 10.16 -5.98 4.78
C VAL A 148 8.98 -5.45 5.58
N ARG A 149 9.23 -5.19 6.86
CA ARG A 149 8.30 -4.45 7.73
C ARG A 149 8.56 -2.96 7.62
N HIS A 150 7.55 -2.16 7.99
CA HIS A 150 7.75 -0.72 8.13
C HIS A 150 8.78 -0.43 9.23
N SER A 151 9.49 0.69 9.09
CA SER A 151 10.39 1.18 10.14
C SER A 151 9.63 1.42 11.46
N ASN A 152 10.31 1.33 12.60
CA ASN A 152 9.69 1.65 13.90
C ASN A 152 9.15 3.08 13.90
N ILE A 153 9.93 4.02 13.38
CA ILE A 153 9.57 5.44 13.21
C ILE A 153 8.25 5.56 12.43
N TYR A 154 8.10 4.89 11.30
CA TYR A 154 6.87 4.93 10.50
C TYR A 154 5.68 4.30 11.25
N ARG A 155 5.88 3.17 11.93
CA ARG A 155 4.81 2.49 12.67
C ARG A 155 4.29 3.31 13.84
N GLU A 156 5.19 3.94 14.58
CA GLU A 156 4.86 4.77 15.74
C GLU A 156 4.19 6.08 15.32
N ALA A 157 4.73 6.75 14.29
CA ALA A 157 4.23 8.04 13.83
C ALA A 157 2.88 7.96 13.09
N TYR A 158 2.64 6.90 12.32
CA TYR A 158 1.49 6.84 11.41
C TYR A 158 0.49 5.72 11.73
N LYS A 159 0.84 4.77 12.60
CA LYS A 159 0.00 3.62 12.99
C LYS A 159 -0.78 3.04 11.78
N PRO A 160 -0.07 2.62 10.72
CA PRO A 160 -0.69 2.28 9.44
C PRO A 160 -1.67 1.11 9.61
N SER A 161 -2.90 1.31 9.12
CA SER A 161 -3.91 0.26 9.10
C SER A 161 -4.60 0.27 7.74
N TYR A 162 -4.10 -0.60 6.86
CA TYR A 162 -4.58 -0.72 5.49
C TYR A 162 -4.52 -2.16 5.00
N ARG A 163 -5.16 -2.42 3.87
CA ARG A 163 -5.02 -3.66 3.10
C ARG A 163 -4.66 -3.35 1.65
N VAL A 164 -3.74 -4.11 1.09
CA VAL A 164 -3.36 -3.99 -0.32
C VAL A 164 -4.39 -4.75 -1.15
N VAL A 165 -4.83 -4.23 -2.28
CA VAL A 165 -5.78 -4.88 -3.20
C VAL A 165 -5.58 -4.38 -4.62
N GLU A 166 -6.03 -5.15 -5.61
CA GLU A 166 -6.22 -4.62 -6.96
C GLU A 166 -7.35 -3.57 -6.94
N ARG A 167 -7.07 -2.40 -7.53
CA ARG A 167 -7.99 -1.25 -7.61
C ARG A 167 -9.36 -1.65 -8.15
N ARG A 168 -9.39 -2.40 -9.25
CA ARG A 168 -10.65 -2.82 -9.90
C ARG A 168 -11.58 -3.59 -8.96
N LEU A 169 -11.01 -4.39 -8.04
CA LEU A 169 -11.79 -5.24 -7.12
C LEU A 169 -12.43 -4.40 -6.02
N ILE A 170 -11.70 -3.41 -5.49
CA ILE A 170 -12.25 -2.55 -4.43
C ILE A 170 -13.19 -1.48 -4.98
N GLU A 171 -12.95 -0.97 -6.19
CA GLU A 171 -13.87 -0.03 -6.84
C GLU A 171 -15.24 -0.68 -7.11
N ALA A 172 -15.28 -1.96 -7.49
CA ALA A 172 -16.54 -2.69 -7.60
C ALA A 172 -17.33 -2.74 -6.27
N VAL A 173 -16.64 -2.91 -5.15
CA VAL A 173 -17.25 -2.89 -3.80
C VAL A 173 -17.77 -1.50 -3.45
N ILE A 174 -16.99 -0.45 -3.72
CA ILE A 174 -17.36 0.93 -3.40
C ILE A 174 -18.55 1.40 -4.26
N ASN A 175 -18.54 1.08 -5.56
CA ASN A 175 -19.56 1.52 -6.51
C ASN A 175 -20.88 0.77 -6.34
N SER A 176 -20.86 -0.53 -6.05
CA SER A 176 -22.08 -1.30 -5.80
C SER A 176 -22.89 -0.73 -4.64
N ARG A 177 -22.24 -0.22 -3.58
CA ARG A 177 -22.92 0.41 -2.45
C ARG A 177 -23.47 1.81 -2.75
N SER A 178 -22.85 2.57 -3.64
CA SER A 178 -23.41 3.86 -4.11
C SER A 178 -24.72 3.67 -4.87
N ILE A 179 -24.95 2.50 -5.49
CA ILE A 179 -26.21 2.19 -6.16
C ILE A 179 -27.33 1.93 -5.13
N TYR A 180 -27.05 1.23 -4.04
CA TYR A 180 -28.05 0.93 -3.00
C TYR A 180 -28.43 2.14 -2.11
N LEU A 181 -27.54 3.11 -1.93
CA LEU A 181 -27.83 4.33 -1.16
C LEU A 181 -28.62 5.40 -1.95
N ASN A 182 -28.71 5.25 -3.28
CA ASN A 182 -29.42 6.18 -4.17
C ASN A 182 -30.77 5.65 -4.67
N GLN A 183 -31.25 4.52 -4.15
CA GLN A 183 -32.64 4.12 -4.40
C GLN A 183 -33.56 4.89 -3.44
N PRO A 184 -34.59 5.59 -3.93
CA PRO A 184 -35.58 6.19 -3.05
C PRO A 184 -36.19 5.07 -2.20
N GLN A 185 -36.21 5.26 -0.88
CA GLN A 185 -36.94 4.35 -0.01
C GLN A 185 -38.41 4.42 -0.40
N SER A 186 -38.91 3.33 -0.97
CA SER A 186 -40.32 3.11 -1.28
C SER A 186 -41.13 2.85 -0.02
#